data_AF-D6PJA8-F1
#
_entry.id   AF-D6PJA8-F1
#
_cell.length_a   1.000
_cell.length_b   1.000
_cell.length_c   1.000
_cell.angle_alpha   90.00
_cell.angle_beta   90.00
_cell.angle_gamma   90.00
#
_symmetry.space_group_name_H-M   'P 1'
#
loop_
_entity.id
_entity.type
_entity.pdbx_description
1 polymer ?
#
loop_
_entity_poly.entity_id
_entity_poly.type
_entity_poly.pdbx_seq_one_letter_code
_entity_poly.pdbx_strand_id
1 'polypeptide(L)'
;MGRNAFQRSKITSIVLPDSLKSMDQNAFYKCEQLKTVTLGKGLTEIGQAAFYRTAITSITFPDSLESIGSRAFMIAGISKQ
;
A
#
# COMPACT_ATOMS: atom_id res chain seq x y z
N MET A 1 7.57 1.45 7.78
CA MET A 1 6.61 0.50 8.41
C MET A 1 7.13 -0.90 8.18
N GLY A 2 7.09 -1.75 9.20
CA GLY A 2 7.75 -3.07 9.16
C GLY A 2 7.10 -4.09 8.22
N ARG A 3 7.89 -5.09 7.83
CA ARG A 3 7.47 -6.24 7.02
C ARG A 3 6.24 -6.93 7.62
N ASN A 4 5.26 -7.25 6.78
CA ASN A 4 3.99 -7.92 7.17
C ASN A 4 3.11 -7.16 8.20
N ALA A 5 3.33 -5.86 8.45
CA ALA A 5 2.69 -5.12 9.56
C ALA A 5 1.17 -5.31 9.71
N PHE A 6 0.44 -5.37 8.60
CA PHE A 6 -1.01 -5.57 8.54
C PHE A 6 -1.39 -6.81 7.73
N GLN A 7 -0.49 -7.77 7.52
CA GLN A 7 -0.76 -8.93 6.70
C GLN A 7 -2.05 -9.65 7.12
N ARG A 8 -2.96 -9.88 6.16
CA ARG A 8 -4.28 -10.52 6.35
C ARG A 8 -5.19 -9.82 7.36
N SER A 9 -4.93 -8.55 7.65
CA SER A 9 -5.80 -7.75 8.49
C SER A 9 -7.15 -7.49 7.80
N LYS A 10 -8.19 -7.30 8.62
CA LYS A 10 -9.56 -6.99 8.16
C LYS A 10 -9.84 -5.49 8.09
N ILE A 11 -8.79 -4.67 8.08
CA ILE A 11 -8.94 -3.21 7.91
C ILE A 11 -9.61 -2.88 6.58
N THR A 12 -10.49 -1.89 6.61
CA THR A 12 -11.22 -1.41 5.43
C THR A 12 -10.61 -0.13 4.86
N SER A 13 -9.99 0.67 5.72
CA SER A 13 -9.31 1.91 5.37
C SER A 13 -8.09 2.15 6.26
N ILE A 14 -7.14 2.93 5.77
CA ILE A 14 -6.01 3.41 6.55
C ILE A 14 -5.52 4.76 6.04
N VAL A 15 -5.09 5.62 6.97
CA VAL A 15 -4.38 6.86 6.70
C VAL A 15 -2.95 6.70 7.20
N LEU A 16 -1.98 6.81 6.31
CA LEU A 16 -0.56 6.73 6.65
C LEU A 16 -0.03 8.14 6.94
N PRO A 17 0.77 8.32 8.00
CA PRO A 17 1.25 9.64 8.39
C PRO A 17 2.28 10.17 7.40
N ASP A 18 2.38 11.51 7.28
CA ASP A 18 3.37 12.18 6.42
C ASP A 18 4.83 11.88 6.82
N SER A 19 5.07 11.45 8.05
CA SER A 19 6.39 11.03 8.53
C SER A 19 6.82 9.65 8.04
N LEU A 20 5.91 8.86 7.47
CA LEU A 20 6.23 7.52 6.96
C LEU A 20 7.06 7.60 5.68
N LYS A 21 8.33 7.18 5.75
CA LYS A 21 9.25 7.17 4.62
C LYS A 21 9.13 5.94 3.72
N SER A 22 9.01 4.76 4.32
CA SER A 22 8.99 3.50 3.57
C SER A 22 7.93 2.53 4.09
N MET A 23 7.48 1.67 3.19
CA MET A 23 6.60 0.54 3.48
C MET A 23 7.28 -0.75 3.07
N ASP A 24 7.58 -1.62 4.02
CA ASP A 24 8.30 -2.86 3.72
C ASP A 24 7.45 -3.89 2.95
N GLN A 25 8.13 -4.95 2.51
CA GLN A 25 7.52 -6.12 1.89
C GLN A 25 6.27 -6.61 2.64
N ASN A 26 5.22 -6.90 1.87
CA ASN A 26 3.96 -7.49 2.33
C ASN A 26 3.20 -6.69 3.41
N ALA A 27 3.47 -5.39 3.60
CA ALA A 27 2.85 -4.60 4.68
C ALA A 27 1.32 -4.74 4.78
N PHE A 28 0.60 -4.80 3.66
CA PHE A 28 -0.85 -5.03 3.56
C PHE A 28 -1.19 -6.28 2.72
N TYR A 29 -0.30 -7.27 2.71
CA TYR A 29 -0.50 -8.50 1.93
C TYR A 29 -1.78 -9.23 2.36
N LYS A 30 -2.66 -9.50 1.39
CA LYS A 30 -3.97 -10.13 1.60
C LYS A 30 -4.91 -9.37 2.55
N CYS A 31 -4.81 -8.04 2.63
CA CYS A 31 -5.87 -7.21 3.23
C CYS A 31 -7.07 -7.11 2.27
N GLU A 32 -7.82 -8.20 2.13
CA GLU A 32 -8.88 -8.36 1.13
C GLU A 32 -10.08 -7.42 1.32
N GLN A 33 -10.17 -6.74 2.47
CA GLN A 33 -11.20 -5.75 2.76
C GLN A 33 -10.71 -4.31 2.66
N LEU A 34 -9.40 -4.09 2.46
CA LEU A 34 -8.81 -2.76 2.38
C LEU A 34 -9.20 -2.11 1.06
N LYS A 35 -10.06 -1.11 1.12
CA LYS A 35 -10.61 -0.39 -0.04
C LYS A 35 -9.98 0.99 -0.22
N THR A 36 -9.65 1.65 0.89
CA THR A 36 -9.20 3.04 0.89
C THR A 36 -7.85 3.17 1.60
N VAL A 37 -6.87 3.77 0.91
CA VAL A 37 -5.56 4.06 1.48
C VAL A 37 -5.22 5.51 1.16
N THR A 38 -4.94 6.29 2.20
CA THR A 38 -4.33 7.62 2.05
C THR A 38 -2.85 7.48 2.35
N LEU A 39 -2.00 7.70 1.33
CA LEU A 39 -0.55 7.70 1.48
C LEU A 39 -0.07 9.04 2.06
N GLY A 40 0.89 8.97 2.98
CA GLY A 40 1.53 10.17 3.53
C GLY A 40 2.44 10.83 2.50
N LYS A 41 2.54 12.16 2.55
CA LYS A 41 3.32 12.98 1.59
C LYS A 41 4.83 12.73 1.62
N GLY A 42 5.34 12.08 2.66
CA GLY A 42 6.76 11.77 2.79
C GLY A 42 7.15 10.37 2.34
N LEU A 43 6.22 9.58 1.80
CA LEU A 43 6.47 8.19 1.39
C LEU A 43 7.30 8.15 0.11
N THR A 44 8.48 7.53 0.18
CA THR A 44 9.42 7.40 -0.94
C THR A 44 9.48 5.98 -1.51
N GLU A 45 9.08 4.96 -0.73
CA GLU A 45 9.19 3.57 -1.13
C GLU A 45 7.97 2.71 -0.73
N ILE A 46 7.48 1.92 -1.70
CA ILE A 46 6.50 0.85 -1.49
C ILE A 46 7.16 -0.48 -1.80
N GLY A 47 7.27 -1.37 -0.82
CA GLY A 47 7.97 -2.65 -0.94
C GLY A 47 7.25 -3.71 -1.77
N GLN A 48 7.97 -4.80 -2.04
CA GLN A 48 7.44 -5.94 -2.80
C GLN A 48 6.13 -6.46 -2.21
N ALA A 49 5.13 -6.66 -3.08
CA ALA A 49 3.82 -7.22 -2.73
C ALA A 49 3.11 -6.50 -1.56
N ALA A 50 3.44 -5.23 -1.29
CA ALA A 50 2.91 -4.47 -0.15
C ALA A 50 1.38 -4.43 -0.12
N PHE A 51 0.71 -4.30 -1.26
CA PHE A 51 -0.76 -4.29 -1.41
C PHE A 51 -1.26 -5.48 -2.25
N TYR A 52 -0.53 -6.59 -2.27
CA TYR A 52 -0.93 -7.78 -3.00
C TYR A 52 -2.27 -8.33 -2.49
N ARG A 53 -3.22 -8.57 -3.41
CA ARG A 53 -4.57 -9.10 -3.12
C ARG A 53 -5.32 -8.25 -2.07
N THR A 54 -5.42 -6.96 -2.36
CA THR A 54 -6.24 -5.97 -1.62
C THR A 54 -7.46 -5.57 -2.44
N ALA A 55 -8.47 -4.96 -1.81
CA ALA A 55 -9.68 -4.45 -2.48
C ALA A 55 -9.56 -2.98 -2.92
N ILE A 56 -8.33 -2.45 -2.97
CA ILE A 56 -8.07 -1.06 -3.37
C ILE A 56 -8.43 -0.91 -4.85
N THR A 57 -9.30 0.07 -5.15
CA THR A 57 -9.73 0.38 -6.53
C THR A 57 -9.03 1.61 -7.11
N SER A 58 -8.57 2.51 -6.23
CA SER A 58 -7.86 3.73 -6.61
C SER A 58 -6.83 4.07 -5.54
N ILE A 59 -5.70 4.60 -5.97
CA ILE A 59 -4.65 5.10 -5.10
C ILE A 59 -4.03 6.35 -5.72
N THR A 60 -3.88 7.39 -4.91
CA THR A 60 -3.13 8.59 -5.29
C THR A 60 -1.72 8.44 -4.75
N PHE A 61 -0.73 8.44 -5.63
CA PHE A 61 0.67 8.39 -5.25
C PHE A 61 1.16 9.80 -4.86
N PRO A 62 1.95 9.95 -3.79
CA PRO A 62 2.57 11.22 -3.47
C PRO A 62 3.72 11.51 -4.45
N ASP A 63 3.99 12.79 -4.71
CA ASP A 63 5.09 13.24 -5.59
C ASP A 63 6.47 12.78 -5.12
N SER A 64 6.60 12.46 -3.82
CA SER A 64 7.83 11.95 -3.22
C SER A 64 8.11 10.49 -3.55
N LEU A 65 7.19 9.76 -4.18
CA LEU A 65 7.34 8.33 -4.39
C LEU A 65 8.39 8.04 -5.46
N GLU A 66 9.46 7.37 -5.05
CA GLU A 66 10.61 7.07 -5.91
C GLU A 66 10.57 5.63 -6.45
N SER A 67 10.04 4.69 -5.66
CA SER A 67 10.08 3.27 -6.03
C SER A 67 8.86 2.47 -5.59
N ILE A 68 8.49 1.51 -6.46
CA ILE A 68 7.42 0.53 -6.23
C ILE A 68 8.00 -0.87 -6.49
N GLY A 69 7.97 -1.70 -5.46
CA GLY A 69 8.46 -3.06 -5.51
C GLY A 69 7.61 -3.98 -6.39
N SER A 70 8.23 -5.08 -6.83
CA SER A 70 7.57 -6.07 -7.67
C SER A 70 6.25 -6.55 -7.06
N ARG A 71 5.21 -6.65 -7.89
CA ARG A 71 3.86 -7.13 -7.51
C ARG A 71 3.19 -6.32 -6.39
N ALA A 72 3.65 -5.11 -6.06
CA ALA A 72 3.09 -4.30 -4.97
C ALA A 72 1.57 -4.20 -5.03
N PHE A 73 1.01 -4.05 -6.23
CA PHE A 73 -0.43 -3.94 -6.47
C PHE A 73 -1.01 -5.10 -7.29
N MET A 74 -0.35 -6.26 -7.31
CA MET A 74 -0.84 -7.41 -8.06
C MET A 74 -2.13 -7.95 -7.42
N ILE A 75 -3.19 -8.08 -8.21
CA ILE A 75 -4.56 -8.41 -7.77
C ILE A 75 -5.22 -7.28 -6.94
N ALA A 76 -4.63 -6.08 -6.85
CA ALA A 76 -5.39 -4.91 -6.43
C ALA A 76 -6.38 -4.55 -7.55
N GLY A 77 -7.57 -4.07 -7.21
CA GLY A 77 -8.60 -3.61 -8.16
C GLY A 77 -8.25 -2.30 -8.89
N ILE A 78 -6.97 -1.93 -8.94
CA ILE A 78 -6.49 -0.68 -9.52
C ILE A 78 -6.61 -0.80 -11.04
N SER A 79 -7.51 0.01 -11.61
CA SER A 79 -7.60 0.21 -13.05
C SER A 79 -6.61 1.30 -13.47
N LYS A 80 -5.95 1.14 -14.62
CA LYS A 80 -5.15 2.24 -15.21
C LYS A 80 -6.10 3.42 -15.47
N GLN A 81 -5.82 4.58 -14.88
CA GLN A 81 -6.33 5.85 -15.40
C GLN A 81 -5.40 6.34 -16.50
#